data_AF-A0ABD5DUS2-F1
#
_entry.id   AF-A0ABD5DUS2-F1
#
_cell.length_a   1.000
_cell.length_b   1.000
_cell.length_c   1.000
_cell.angle_alpha   90.00
_cell.angle_beta   90.00
_cell.angle_gamma   90.00
#
_symmetry.space_group_name_H-M   'P 1'
#
loop_
_entity.id
_entity.type
_entity.pdbx_description
1 polymer ?
#
loop_
_entity_poly.entity_id
_entity_poly.type
_entity_poly.pdbx_seq_one_letter_code
_entity_poly.pdbx_strand_id
1 'polypeptide(L)'
;ILGSSVAIAVLWRALFAIDGLLNSFLAVFGIDAINWLGEPSLALMSVTLLRVWQFGSAMVIFLAALQNVPQSQYEAAMIDGASKWQMFMKVTVPL
;
A
#
# COMPACT_ATOMS: atom_id res chain seq x y z
N ILE A 1 -17.59 2.59 -11.51
CA ILE A 1 -17.27 3.12 -10.17
C ILE A 1 -18.13 2.47 -9.07
N LEU A 2 -19.45 2.26 -9.25
CA LEU A 2 -20.24 1.45 -8.30
C LEU A 2 -19.94 -0.06 -8.38
N GLY A 3 -19.82 -0.62 -9.60
CA GLY A 3 -19.49 -2.05 -9.79
C GLY A 3 -18.05 -2.43 -9.42
N SER A 4 -17.09 -1.49 -9.55
CA SER A 4 -15.69 -1.74 -9.19
C SER A 4 -15.48 -1.87 -7.68
N SER A 5 -16.21 -1.08 -6.87
CA SER A 5 -16.14 -1.18 -5.41
C SER A 5 -16.70 -2.52 -4.90
N VAL A 6 -17.83 -2.97 -5.46
CA VAL A 6 -18.43 -4.27 -5.09
C VAL A 6 -17.55 -5.43 -5.53
N ALA A 7 -17.01 -5.40 -6.75
CA ALA A 7 -16.11 -6.45 -7.24
C ALA A 7 -14.85 -6.59 -6.35
N ILE A 8 -14.25 -5.47 -5.93
CA ILE A 8 -13.13 -5.46 -4.99
C ILE A 8 -13.56 -6.06 -3.64
N ALA A 9 -14.70 -5.66 -3.09
CA ALA A 9 -15.19 -6.20 -1.82
C ALA A 9 -15.44 -7.72 -1.89
N VAL A 10 -16.00 -8.22 -2.99
CA VAL A 10 -16.23 -9.65 -3.21
C VAL A 10 -14.90 -10.40 -3.32
N LEU A 11 -13.94 -9.88 -4.08
CA LEU A 11 -12.62 -10.48 -4.23
C LEU A 11 -11.87 -10.53 -2.88
N TRP A 12 -11.88 -9.44 -2.13
CA TRP A 12 -11.27 -9.40 -0.81
C TRP A 12 -11.97 -10.34 0.18
N ARG A 13 -13.31 -10.40 0.15
CA ARG A 13 -14.05 -11.39 0.94
C ARG A 13 -13.64 -12.82 0.59
N ALA A 14 -13.44 -13.13 -0.68
CA ALA A 14 -12.99 -14.45 -1.11
C ALA A 14 -11.54 -14.76 -0.70
N LEU A 15 -10.65 -13.75 -0.71
CA LEU A 15 -9.26 -13.91 -0.27
C LEU A 15 -9.16 -14.21 1.23
N PHE A 16 -9.94 -13.51 2.06
CA PHE A 16 -9.93 -13.59 3.52
C PHE A 16 -10.99 -14.53 4.10
N ALA A 17 -11.74 -15.23 3.25
CA ALA A 17 -12.66 -16.28 3.68
C ALA A 17 -11.91 -17.38 4.44
N ILE A 18 -12.64 -18.17 5.25
CA ILE A 18 -12.05 -19.28 6.00
C ILE A 18 -11.39 -20.28 5.06
N ASP A 19 -12.01 -20.57 3.93
CA ASP A 19 -11.53 -21.39 2.81
C ASP A 19 -10.82 -20.56 1.71
N GLY A 20 -10.46 -19.31 2.03
CA GLY A 20 -9.86 -18.37 1.10
C GLY A 20 -8.39 -18.63 0.78
N LEU A 21 -7.85 -17.85 -0.17
CA LEU A 21 -6.48 -17.98 -0.64
C LEU A 21 -5.45 -17.77 0.49
N LEU A 22 -5.72 -16.84 1.42
CA LEU A 22 -4.78 -16.54 2.50
C LEU A 22 -4.64 -17.71 3.46
N ASN A 23 -5.74 -18.33 3.86
CA ASN A 23 -5.70 -19.54 4.70
C ASN A 23 -5.16 -20.74 3.93
N SER A 24 -5.44 -20.86 2.64
CA SER A 24 -4.84 -21.90 1.79
C SER A 24 -3.33 -21.78 1.75
N PHE A 25 -2.80 -20.55 1.66
CA PHE A 25 -1.36 -20.28 1.74
C PHE A 25 -0.79 -20.62 3.13
N LEU A 26 -1.47 -20.25 4.21
CA LEU A 26 -1.06 -20.59 5.58
C LEU A 26 -1.05 -22.11 5.83
N ALA A 27 -2.00 -22.84 5.25
CA ALA A 27 -2.09 -24.29 5.36
C ALA A 27 -0.85 -25.01 4.76
N VAL A 28 -0.20 -24.42 3.75
CA VAL A 28 1.09 -24.94 3.22
C VAL A 28 2.18 -24.97 4.30
N PHE A 29 2.11 -24.07 5.29
CA PHE A 29 3.02 -24.00 6.42
C PHE A 29 2.49 -24.75 7.66
N GLY A 30 1.38 -25.50 7.55
CA GLY A 30 0.76 -26.24 8.64
C GLY A 30 0.04 -25.37 9.67
N ILE A 31 -0.32 -24.13 9.30
CA ILE A 31 -1.06 -23.21 10.17
C ILE A 31 -2.56 -23.42 9.96
N ASP A 32 -3.30 -23.56 11.07
CA ASP A 32 -4.77 -23.70 11.05
C ASP A 32 -5.47 -22.48 10.44
N ALA A 33 -6.66 -22.71 9.87
CA ALA A 33 -7.43 -21.65 9.24
C ALA A 33 -7.82 -20.54 10.23
N ILE A 34 -7.49 -19.30 9.88
CA ILE A 34 -7.77 -18.12 10.71
C ILE A 34 -9.05 -17.45 10.23
N ASN A 35 -9.93 -17.06 11.15
CA ASN A 35 -11.14 -16.31 10.82
C ASN A 35 -10.88 -14.80 10.77
N TRP A 36 -10.24 -14.36 9.67
CA TRP A 36 -9.81 -12.97 9.47
C TRP A 36 -10.94 -11.94 9.54
N LEU A 37 -12.17 -12.31 9.21
CA LEU A 37 -13.32 -11.41 9.18
C LEU A 37 -14.25 -11.57 10.39
N GLY A 38 -14.09 -12.64 11.18
CA GLY A 38 -14.95 -12.94 12.32
C GLY A 38 -14.38 -12.53 13.68
N GLU A 39 -13.06 -12.39 13.81
CA GLU A 39 -12.43 -11.87 15.02
C GLU A 39 -12.25 -10.35 14.90
N PRO A 40 -12.70 -9.53 15.88
CA PRO A 40 -12.69 -8.07 15.77
C PRO A 40 -11.33 -7.43 15.43
N SER A 41 -10.23 -7.90 16.03
CA SER A 41 -8.91 -7.32 15.78
C SER A 41 -8.39 -7.63 14.37
N LEU A 42 -8.57 -8.86 13.91
CA LEU A 42 -8.20 -9.31 12.57
C LEU A 42 -9.11 -8.71 11.50
N ALA A 43 -10.39 -8.49 11.80
CA ALA A 43 -11.32 -7.83 10.90
C ALA A 43 -10.91 -6.39 10.65
N LEU A 44 -10.54 -5.65 11.71
CA LEU A 44 -10.01 -4.30 11.60
C LEU A 44 -8.71 -4.27 10.78
N MET A 45 -7.81 -5.23 11.00
CA MET A 45 -6.58 -5.34 10.21
C MET A 45 -6.87 -5.61 8.73
N SER A 46 -7.79 -6.54 8.42
CA SER A 46 -8.17 -6.89 7.04
C SER A 46 -8.77 -5.70 6.30
N VAL A 47 -9.64 -4.93 6.96
CA VAL A 47 -10.23 -3.70 6.41
C VAL A 47 -9.17 -2.61 6.25
N THR A 48 -8.27 -2.46 7.23
CA THR A 48 -7.15 -1.51 7.15
C THR A 48 -6.24 -1.82 5.96
N LEU A 49 -5.91 -3.09 5.74
CA LEU A 49 -5.09 -3.51 4.61
C LEU A 49 -5.76 -3.19 3.27
N LEU A 50 -7.08 -3.40 3.16
CA LEU A 50 -7.85 -3.01 1.99
C LEU A 50 -7.78 -1.48 1.74
N ARG A 51 -7.87 -0.67 2.80
CA ARG A 51 -7.73 0.79 2.69
C ARG A 51 -6.34 1.22 2.24
N VAL A 52 -5.30 0.60 2.80
CA VAL A 52 -3.91 0.86 2.38
C VAL A 52 -3.69 0.47 0.93
N TRP A 53 -4.25 -0.66 0.47
CA TRP A 53 -4.16 -1.08 -0.92
C TRP A 53 -4.84 -0.08 -1.88
N GLN A 54 -6.01 0.46 -1.49
CA GLN A 54 -6.70 1.50 -2.27
C GLN A 54 -5.92 2.82 -2.36
N PHE A 55 -5.03 3.11 -1.41
CA PHE A 55 -4.20 4.32 -1.45
C PHE A 55 -3.22 4.32 -2.64
N GLY A 56 -2.89 3.16 -3.21
CA GLY A 56 -1.97 3.03 -4.34
C GLY A 56 -2.35 3.88 -5.56
N SER A 57 -3.64 4.15 -5.80
CA SER A 57 -4.04 5.02 -6.91
C SER A 57 -3.65 6.48 -6.70
N ALA A 58 -3.72 6.99 -5.47
CA ALA A 58 -3.28 8.34 -5.15
C ALA A 58 -1.75 8.47 -5.26
N MET A 59 -1.01 7.40 -4.96
CA MET A 59 0.44 7.35 -5.10
C MET A 59 0.93 7.61 -6.53
N VAL A 60 0.16 7.20 -7.54
CA VAL A 60 0.51 7.46 -8.96
C VAL A 60 0.52 8.97 -9.24
N ILE A 61 -0.42 9.72 -8.66
CA ILE A 61 -0.48 11.18 -8.81
C ILE A 61 0.72 11.83 -8.12
N PHE A 62 1.06 11.39 -6.90
CA PHE A 62 2.27 11.85 -6.21
C PHE A 62 3.53 11.57 -7.04
N LEU A 63 3.65 10.38 -7.62
CA LEU A 63 4.78 10.03 -8.48
C LEU A 63 4.84 10.91 -9.75
N ALA A 64 3.70 11.21 -10.36
CA ALA A 64 3.64 12.12 -11.50
C ALA A 64 4.07 13.54 -11.11
N ALA A 65 3.68 14.03 -9.93
CA ALA A 65 4.13 15.31 -9.42
C ALA A 65 5.66 15.33 -9.19
N LEU A 66 6.21 14.28 -8.57
CA LEU A 66 7.64 14.15 -8.32
C LEU A 66 8.48 14.09 -9.60
N GLN A 67 7.96 13.50 -10.68
CA GLN A 67 8.63 13.50 -11.98
C GLN A 67 8.76 14.89 -12.61
N ASN A 68 7.95 15.87 -12.19
CA ASN A 68 8.06 17.26 -12.65
C ASN A 68 9.14 18.05 -11.90
N VAL A 69 9.76 17.50 -10.86
CA VAL A 69 10.81 18.20 -10.11
C VAL A 69 12.07 18.31 -10.99
N PRO A 70 12.59 19.53 -11.25
CA PRO A 70 13.77 19.72 -12.07
C PRO A 70 14.99 19.00 -11.47
N GLN A 71 15.71 18.25 -12.30
CA GLN A 71 16.92 17.53 -11.90
C GLN A 71 18.00 18.47 -11.32
N SER A 72 18.01 19.74 -11.73
CA SER A 72 18.91 20.77 -11.21
C SER A 72 18.82 21.00 -9.70
N GLN A 73 17.66 20.78 -9.07
CA GLN A 73 17.53 20.90 -7.62
C GLN A 73 18.25 19.77 -6.88
N TYR A 74 18.23 18.56 -7.43
CA TYR A 74 18.98 17.43 -6.90
C TYR A 74 20.49 17.62 -7.13
N GLU A 75 20.89 18.13 -8.30
CA GLU A 75 22.30 18.44 -8.59
C GLU A 75 22.86 19.52 -7.67
N ALA A 76 22.11 20.60 -7.41
CA ALA A 76 22.49 21.61 -6.44
C ALA A 76 22.67 21.03 -5.03
N ALA A 77 21.71 20.21 -4.57
CA ALA A 77 21.81 19.57 -3.27
C ALA A 77 23.00 18.60 -3.16
N MET A 78 23.35 17.89 -4.24
CA MET A 78 24.55 17.03 -4.26
C MET A 78 25.84 17.83 -4.22
N ILE A 79 25.91 18.97 -4.93
CA ILE A 79 27.05 19.89 -4.88
C ILE A 79 27.24 20.45 -3.46
N ASP A 80 26.13 20.74 -2.76
CA ASP A 80 26.12 21.18 -1.36
C ASP A 80 26.43 20.04 -0.35
N GLY A 81 26.71 18.83 -0.82
CA GLY A 81 27.06 17.67 0.01
C GLY A 81 25.89 17.00 0.72
N ALA A 82 24.65 17.21 0.26
CA ALA A 82 23.47 16.60 0.87
C ALA A 82 23.45 15.07 0.67
N SER A 83 23.21 14.34 1.75
CA SER A 83 22.94 12.89 1.72
C SER A 83 21.57 12.60 1.09
N LYS A 84 21.36 11.36 0.61
CA LYS A 84 20.07 10.91 0.05
C LYS A 84 18.88 11.12 0.98
N TRP A 85 19.07 10.93 2.28
CA TRP A 85 18.01 11.17 3.28
C TRP A 85 17.67 12.66 3.42
N GLN A 86 18.68 13.53 3.42
CA GLN A 86 18.48 14.98 3.42
C GLN A 86 17.79 15.46 2.14
N MET A 87 18.18 14.92 0.98
CA MET A 87 17.51 15.22 -0.29
C MET A 87 16.05 14.77 -0.27
N PHE A 88 15.74 13.57 0.25
CA PHE A 88 14.36 13.11 0.37
C PHE A 88 13.51 14.05 1.25
N MET A 89 13.98 14.38 2.45
CA MET A 89 13.21 15.20 3.39
C MET A 89 13.15 16.70 3.04
N LYS A 90 14.16 17.25 2.37
CA LYS A 90 14.26 18.69 2.06
C LYS A 90 13.91 19.06 0.62
N VAL A 91 13.98 18.10 -0.30
CA VAL A 91 13.69 18.31 -1.73
C VAL A 91 12.46 17.49 -2.13
N THR A 92 12.46 16.17 -1.93
CA THR A 92 11.38 15.31 -2.44
C THR A 92 10.06 15.42 -1.68
N VAL A 93 10.07 15.52 -0.36
CA VAL A 93 8.84 15.61 0.47
C VAL A 93 8.17 17.00 0.42
N PRO A 94 8.91 18.13 0.45
CA PRO A 94 8.30 19.47 0.48
C PRO A 94 7.86 20.02 -0.90
N LEU A 95 8.35 19.44 -2.01
CA LEU A 95 7.99 19.82 -3.38
C LEU A 95 6.79 19.02 -3.88
#